data_AF-A0A9W6VJX0-F1
#
_entry.id   AF-A0A9W6VJX0-F1
#
_cell.length_a   1.000
_cell.length_b   1.000
_cell.length_c   1.000
_cell.angle_alpha   90.00
_cell.angle_beta   90.00
_cell.angle_gamma   90.00
#
_symmetry.space_group_name_H-M   'P 1'
#
loop_
_entity.id
_entity.type
_entity.pdbx_description
1 polymer ?
#
loop_
_entity_poly.entity_id
_entity_poly.type
_entity_poly.pdbx_seq_one_letter_code
_entity_poly.pdbx_strand_id
1 'polypeptide(L)'
;MLLELRSVVDRVLAAPDRSARGALPPIRLSQNEMPWAPADMIVSAMTEAVRNVHRYPDYHRSAARAAVAGAMGLDPGRIAIDNGSGSLLHALARLVCEPGVHGVRPAPSFEAYAAALSLAGAESTEVGLDENGAMDLDAMLAAVGPDTRIVYLCNPNNPTGGMRSVEDIRNFLQRVPASVLVVVDEAYREFVSVEPVDATVGLLDEFENLVLLRTLSKAHGLAGIRVGYAAAAPRIAEALRRTSVGFALNSVAEAAVIAAFGPAGLAVAQERVSVIVSERARVEAALKAGNVSYVPSQANFLFLHGDAADLLSRLEARGVLARPFPRGGGVRVTIGLPEENDAVLGALL
;
A
#
# COMPACT_ATOMS: atom_id res chain seq x y z
N MET A 1 16.21 21.35 32.49
CA MET A 1 16.63 21.19 31.08
C MET A 1 15.60 20.27 30.43
N LEU A 2 14.87 20.76 29.42
CA LEU A 2 13.97 19.92 28.64
C LEU A 2 14.81 19.10 27.65
N LEU A 3 14.37 17.89 27.34
CA LEU A 3 14.99 17.05 26.31
C LEU A 3 14.84 17.74 24.94
N GLU A 4 15.94 17.89 24.19
CA GLU A 4 15.90 18.35 22.80
C GLU A 4 15.65 17.14 21.87
N LEU A 5 14.53 17.17 21.16
CA LEU A 5 14.22 16.20 20.12
C LEU A 5 14.84 16.65 18.79
N ARG A 6 14.94 15.74 17.82
CA ARG A 6 15.33 16.13 16.45
C ARG A 6 14.26 17.07 15.89
N SER A 7 14.67 18.11 15.16
CA SER A 7 13.74 19.09 14.56
C SER A 7 12.65 18.49 13.68
N VAL A 8 12.90 17.33 13.06
CA VAL A 8 11.85 16.59 12.33
C VAL A 8 10.74 16.10 13.24
N VAL A 9 11.06 15.68 14.47
CA VAL A 9 10.07 15.23 15.45
C VAL A 9 9.23 16.40 15.93
N ASP A 10 9.85 17.57 16.17
CA ASP A 10 9.11 18.78 16.54
C ASP A 10 8.10 19.20 15.45
N ARG A 11 8.47 19.06 14.17
CA ARG A 11 7.54 19.30 13.05
C ARG A 11 6.37 18.30 13.04
N VAL A 12 6.62 17.04 13.37
CA VAL A 12 5.55 16.02 13.47
C VAL A 12 4.59 16.37 14.62
N LEU A 13 5.12 16.79 15.77
CA LEU A 13 4.31 17.18 16.93
C LEU A 13 3.52 18.47 16.71
N ALA A 14 3.99 19.35 15.83
CA ALA A 14 3.26 20.57 15.45
C ALA A 14 2.07 20.30 14.53
N ALA A 15 2.00 19.13 13.88
CA ALA A 15 0.85 18.75 13.07
C ALA A 15 -0.35 18.44 13.98
N PRO A 16 -1.59 18.77 13.57
CA PRO A 16 -2.77 18.43 14.36
C PRO A 16 -2.85 16.92 14.59
N ASP A 17 -3.04 16.51 15.84
CA ASP A 17 -3.32 15.10 16.14
C ASP A 17 -4.65 14.68 15.49
N ARG A 18 -4.77 13.40 15.14
CA ARG A 18 -6.01 12.86 14.60
C ARG A 18 -7.07 12.91 15.69
N SER A 19 -7.95 13.92 15.64
CA SER A 19 -9.08 14.03 16.55
C SER A 19 -9.88 12.73 16.57
N ALA A 20 -10.15 12.20 17.76
CA ALA A 20 -11.09 11.10 17.93
C ALA A 20 -12.45 11.51 17.35
N ARG A 21 -12.92 10.80 16.32
CA ARG A 21 -14.28 10.96 15.83
C ARG A 21 -15.24 10.30 16.83
N GLY A 22 -16.46 10.82 16.91
CA GLY A 22 -17.56 10.21 17.65
C GLY A 22 -17.99 8.87 17.05
N ALA A 23 -19.27 8.50 17.21
CA ALA A 23 -19.80 7.29 16.59
C ALA A 23 -19.53 7.29 15.08
N LEU A 24 -18.85 6.25 14.58
CA LEU A 24 -18.54 6.10 13.16
C LEU A 24 -19.81 5.65 12.40
N PRO A 25 -20.00 6.11 11.15
CA PRO A 25 -21.04 5.57 10.28
C PRO A 25 -20.94 4.04 10.15
N PRO A 26 -22.07 3.33 9.97
CA PRO A 26 -22.10 1.87 9.96
C PRO A 26 -21.35 1.26 8.77
N ILE A 27 -21.39 1.90 7.60
CA ILE A 27 -20.73 1.43 6.39
C ILE A 27 -19.33 2.04 6.32
N ARG A 28 -18.28 1.21 6.47
CA ARG A 28 -16.90 1.65 6.65
C ARG A 28 -16.07 1.54 5.37
N LEU A 29 -16.15 2.56 4.52
CA LEU A 29 -15.47 2.59 3.21
C LEU A 29 -14.29 3.58 3.14
N SER A 30 -13.63 3.87 4.28
CA SER A 30 -12.58 4.89 4.38
C SER A 30 -11.15 4.36 4.41
N GLN A 31 -10.93 3.05 4.55
CA GLN A 31 -9.61 2.47 4.80
C GLN A 31 -9.16 1.41 3.77
N ASN A 32 -9.92 1.22 2.69
CA ASN A 32 -9.64 0.21 1.66
C ASN A 32 -9.56 -1.21 2.25
N GLU A 33 -10.36 -1.51 3.26
CA GLU A 33 -10.45 -2.81 3.92
C GLU A 33 -11.27 -3.76 3.04
N MET A 34 -10.99 -5.07 3.09
CA MET A 34 -11.90 -6.06 2.50
C MET A 34 -13.11 -6.23 3.41
N PRO A 35 -14.33 -6.38 2.87
CA PRO A 35 -15.54 -6.43 3.69
C PRO A 35 -15.74 -7.78 4.40
N TRP A 36 -15.05 -8.85 3.96
CA TRP A 36 -15.17 -10.17 4.55
C TRP A 36 -14.20 -10.39 5.71
N ALA A 37 -14.64 -11.17 6.70
CA ALA A 37 -13.75 -11.75 7.70
C ALA A 37 -12.64 -12.60 7.04
N PRO A 38 -11.48 -12.78 7.72
CA PRO A 38 -10.45 -13.69 7.24
C PRO A 38 -11.01 -15.09 6.99
N ALA A 39 -10.46 -15.79 6.00
CA ALA A 39 -10.92 -17.13 5.65
C ALA A 39 -10.65 -18.14 6.80
N ASP A 40 -11.53 -19.13 6.96
CA ASP A 40 -11.54 -20.02 8.13
C ASP A 40 -10.21 -20.77 8.35
N MET A 41 -9.51 -21.14 7.27
CA MET A 41 -8.19 -21.79 7.38
C MET A 41 -7.14 -20.84 7.96
N ILE A 42 -7.22 -19.54 7.64
CA ILE A 42 -6.33 -18.52 8.19
C ILE A 42 -6.68 -18.28 9.67
N VAL A 43 -7.97 -18.20 10.00
CA VAL A 43 -8.45 -18.07 11.39
C VAL A 43 -7.99 -19.25 12.24
N SER A 44 -8.10 -20.47 11.71
CA SER A 44 -7.67 -21.71 12.38
C SER A 44 -6.16 -21.69 12.65
N ALA A 45 -5.34 -21.35 11.65
CA ALA A 45 -3.89 -21.26 11.78
C ALA A 45 -3.47 -20.22 12.83
N MET A 46 -4.10 -19.04 12.82
CA MET A 46 -3.87 -18.01 13.82
C MET A 46 -4.26 -18.48 15.23
N THR A 47 -5.42 -19.13 15.37
CA THR A 47 -5.93 -19.62 16.65
C THR A 47 -5.03 -20.71 17.25
N GLU A 48 -4.50 -21.59 16.41
CA GLU A 48 -3.53 -22.59 16.85
C GLU A 48 -2.22 -21.93 17.33
N ALA A 49 -1.70 -20.97 16.56
CA ALA A 49 -0.47 -20.25 16.89
C ALA A 49 -0.55 -19.50 18.24
N VAL A 50 -1.75 -19.04 18.64
CA VAL A 50 -1.97 -18.39 19.95
C VAL A 50 -1.49 -19.26 21.12
N ARG A 51 -1.56 -20.59 21.01
CA ARG A 51 -1.13 -21.51 22.09
C ARG A 51 0.38 -21.40 22.39
N ASN A 52 1.17 -20.92 21.45
CA ASN A 52 2.63 -20.88 21.53
C ASN A 52 3.22 -19.46 21.71
N VAL A 53 2.38 -18.43 21.91
CA VAL A 53 2.85 -17.02 22.00
C VAL A 53 3.75 -16.70 23.19
N HIS A 54 3.85 -17.62 24.16
CA HIS A 54 4.80 -17.53 25.27
C HIS A 54 6.27 -17.79 24.83
N ARG A 55 6.49 -18.19 23.58
CA ARG A 55 7.82 -18.39 22.96
C ARG A 55 8.03 -17.38 21.83
N TYR A 56 9.29 -17.02 21.61
CA TYR A 56 9.66 -16.23 20.44
C TYR A 56 9.42 -17.04 19.15
N PRO A 57 8.92 -16.39 18.08
CA PRO A 57 8.75 -17.01 16.77
C PRO A 57 10.10 -17.29 16.08
N ASP A 58 10.07 -17.88 14.89
CA ASP A 58 11.26 -17.99 14.05
C ASP A 58 11.84 -16.60 13.77
N TYR A 59 13.04 -16.35 14.29
CA TYR A 59 13.75 -15.10 14.09
C TYR A 59 13.93 -14.77 12.60
N HIS A 60 14.16 -15.79 11.77
CA HIS A 60 14.41 -15.64 10.34
C HIS A 60 13.14 -15.68 9.49
N ARG A 61 11.97 -15.93 10.09
CA ARG A 61 10.66 -15.97 9.41
C ARG A 61 10.68 -16.92 8.20
N SER A 62 11.40 -18.04 8.31
CA SER A 62 11.86 -18.86 7.19
C SER A 62 10.70 -19.52 6.46
N ALA A 63 9.74 -20.06 7.21
CA ALA A 63 8.54 -20.69 6.64
C ALA A 63 7.64 -19.65 5.94
N ALA A 64 7.42 -18.49 6.57
CA ALA A 64 6.65 -17.41 5.96
C ALA A 64 7.34 -16.85 4.69
N ARG A 65 8.67 -16.67 4.71
CA ARG A 65 9.43 -16.27 3.52
C ARG A 65 9.32 -17.29 2.40
N ALA A 66 9.43 -18.58 2.71
CA ALA A 66 9.28 -19.64 1.73
C ALA A 66 7.87 -19.65 1.10
N ALA A 67 6.82 -19.45 1.90
CA ALA A 67 5.44 -19.38 1.41
C ALA A 67 5.24 -18.20 0.44
N VAL A 68 5.67 -17.00 0.82
CA VAL A 68 5.59 -15.80 -0.05
C VAL A 68 6.42 -16.00 -1.32
N ALA A 69 7.66 -16.47 -1.18
CA ALA A 69 8.56 -16.68 -2.31
C ALA A 69 8.00 -17.70 -3.30
N GLY A 70 7.45 -18.82 -2.81
CA GLY A 70 6.81 -19.84 -3.64
C GLY A 70 5.62 -19.30 -4.43
N ALA A 71 4.78 -18.47 -3.81
CA ALA A 71 3.66 -17.84 -4.50
C ALA A 71 4.07 -16.80 -5.56
N MET A 72 5.27 -16.23 -5.44
CA MET A 72 5.83 -15.29 -6.40
C MET A 72 6.78 -15.93 -7.42
N GLY A 73 7.09 -17.23 -7.29
CA GLY A 73 8.12 -17.88 -8.12
C GLY A 73 9.54 -17.36 -7.87
N LEU A 74 9.86 -16.91 -6.65
CA LEU A 74 11.15 -16.33 -6.28
C LEU A 74 11.94 -17.21 -5.31
N ASP A 75 13.25 -16.94 -5.20
CA ASP A 75 14.07 -17.49 -4.11
C ASP A 75 13.71 -16.82 -2.75
N PRO A 76 13.59 -17.57 -1.64
CA PRO A 76 13.29 -17.00 -0.31
C PRO A 76 14.29 -15.96 0.20
N GLY A 77 15.52 -15.96 -0.32
CA GLY A 77 16.54 -14.95 -0.05
C GLY A 77 16.19 -13.56 -0.60
N ARG A 78 15.27 -13.47 -1.56
CA ARG A 78 14.75 -12.22 -2.14
C ARG A 78 13.59 -11.60 -1.36
N ILE A 79 13.07 -12.29 -0.34
CA ILE A 79 11.90 -11.85 0.42
C ILE A 79 12.28 -11.33 1.80
N ALA A 80 11.84 -10.12 2.13
CA ALA A 80 11.82 -9.61 3.50
C ALA A 80 10.36 -9.40 3.93
N ILE A 81 9.99 -9.89 5.11
CA ILE A 81 8.64 -9.72 5.67
C ILE A 81 8.77 -8.87 6.92
N ASP A 82 7.83 -7.98 7.21
CA ASP A 82 7.79 -7.24 8.47
C ASP A 82 6.36 -6.90 8.92
N ASN A 83 6.26 -6.25 10.09
CA ASN A 83 5.02 -5.81 10.73
C ASN A 83 4.31 -4.69 9.92
N GLY A 84 3.79 -5.06 8.75
CA GLY A 84 3.20 -4.18 7.76
C GLY A 84 4.20 -3.65 6.74
N SER A 85 3.73 -3.36 5.53
CA SER A 85 4.55 -2.74 4.47
C SER A 85 5.07 -1.36 4.88
N GLY A 86 4.36 -0.65 5.77
CA GLY A 86 4.83 0.60 6.35
C GLY A 86 6.17 0.47 7.10
N SER A 87 6.36 -0.60 7.88
CA SER A 87 7.64 -0.84 8.58
C SER A 87 8.80 -1.02 7.60
N LEU A 88 8.57 -1.77 6.52
CA LEU A 88 9.53 -1.95 5.44
C LEU A 88 9.80 -0.66 4.67
N LEU A 89 8.77 0.15 4.40
CA LEU A 89 8.90 1.48 3.77
C LEU A 89 9.81 2.39 4.60
N HIS A 90 9.61 2.47 5.92
CA HIS A 90 10.50 3.20 6.81
C HIS A 90 11.92 2.61 6.84
N ALA A 91 12.05 1.27 6.81
CA ALA A 91 13.35 0.61 6.78
C ALA A 91 14.12 0.93 5.48
N LEU A 92 13.46 0.88 4.32
CA LEU A 92 14.04 1.21 3.02
C LEU A 92 14.59 2.64 3.00
N ALA A 93 13.84 3.63 3.50
CA ALA A 93 14.34 4.99 3.65
C ALA A 93 15.61 5.01 4.52
N ARG A 94 15.61 4.35 5.69
CA ARG A 94 16.77 4.30 6.59
C ARG A 94 17.98 3.52 6.04
N LEU A 95 17.78 2.63 5.07
CA LEU A 95 18.87 1.89 4.44
C LEU A 95 19.69 2.76 3.48
N VAL A 96 19.07 3.75 2.84
CA VAL A 96 19.69 4.54 1.76
C VAL A 96 19.76 6.03 2.04
N CYS A 97 19.06 6.52 3.06
CA CYS A 97 19.03 7.93 3.42
C CYS A 97 19.85 8.26 4.66
N GLU A 98 20.56 9.37 4.56
CA GLU A 98 21.26 10.07 5.63
C GLU A 98 20.98 11.58 5.47
N PRO A 99 21.25 12.42 6.49
CA PRO A 99 21.12 13.86 6.35
C PRO A 99 21.83 14.41 5.11
N GLY A 100 21.12 15.20 4.31
CA GLY A 100 21.66 15.80 3.09
C GLY A 100 21.44 15.00 1.80
N VAL A 101 20.72 13.87 1.85
CA VAL A 101 20.23 13.20 0.64
C VAL A 101 18.78 13.55 0.34
N HIS A 102 18.37 13.25 -0.88
CA HIS A 102 17.05 13.59 -1.41
C HIS A 102 16.23 12.35 -1.81
N GLY A 103 14.90 12.48 -1.73
CA GLY A 103 13.95 11.50 -2.23
C GLY A 103 12.93 12.09 -3.22
N VAL A 104 12.35 11.26 -4.07
CA VAL A 104 11.27 11.68 -4.99
C VAL A 104 10.02 10.85 -4.71
N ARG A 105 8.85 11.49 -4.70
CA ARG A 105 7.57 10.81 -4.43
C ARG A 105 6.38 11.49 -5.14
N PRO A 106 5.34 10.74 -5.50
CA PRO A 106 4.12 11.30 -6.04
C PRO A 106 3.31 12.06 -4.98
N ALA A 107 2.52 13.04 -5.42
CA ALA A 107 1.57 13.79 -4.62
C ALA A 107 0.34 14.22 -5.47
N PRO A 108 -0.91 14.05 -4.96
CA PRO A 108 -1.26 13.37 -3.72
C PRO A 108 -1.00 11.86 -3.83
N SER A 109 -0.42 11.27 -2.77
CA SER A 109 -0.20 9.83 -2.69
C SER A 109 -0.23 9.36 -1.24
N PHE A 110 0.32 8.18 -0.94
CA PHE A 110 0.37 7.62 0.40
C PHE A 110 1.24 8.49 1.33
N GLU A 111 0.61 9.01 2.39
CA GLU A 111 1.21 9.97 3.32
C GLU A 111 2.49 9.45 4.02
N ALA A 112 2.66 8.14 4.13
CA ALA A 112 3.80 7.54 4.82
C ALA A 112 5.15 7.77 4.12
N TYR A 113 5.18 8.03 2.80
CA TYR A 113 6.43 8.30 2.09
C TYR A 113 7.14 9.54 2.65
N ALA A 114 6.39 10.63 2.87
CA ALA A 114 6.92 11.86 3.43
C ALA A 114 7.49 11.64 4.85
N ALA A 115 6.73 10.92 5.69
CA ALA A 115 7.15 10.61 7.05
C ALA A 115 8.42 9.75 7.07
N ALA A 116 8.51 8.73 6.23
CA ALA A 116 9.67 7.85 6.16
C ALA A 116 10.95 8.57 5.72
N LEU A 117 10.86 9.39 4.67
CA LEU A 117 11.98 10.20 4.18
C LEU A 117 12.44 11.19 5.25
N SER A 118 11.52 11.97 5.80
CA SER A 118 11.87 13.02 6.76
C SER A 118 12.47 12.44 8.04
N LEU A 119 11.92 11.34 8.58
CA LEU A 119 12.47 10.68 9.76
C LEU A 119 13.85 10.06 9.52
N ALA A 120 14.13 9.62 8.29
CA ALA A 120 15.45 9.17 7.86
C ALA A 120 16.44 10.34 7.58
N GLY A 121 15.97 11.59 7.65
CA GLY A 121 16.81 12.78 7.46
C GLY A 121 16.89 13.28 6.02
N ALA A 122 16.09 12.73 5.11
CA ALA A 122 16.02 13.16 3.72
C ALA A 122 14.95 14.23 3.51
N GLU A 123 15.26 15.20 2.64
CA GLU A 123 14.24 16.03 2.00
C GLU A 123 13.60 15.28 0.83
N SER A 124 12.50 15.80 0.29
CA SER A 124 11.83 15.13 -0.82
C SER A 124 11.11 16.07 -1.76
N THR A 125 11.20 15.81 -3.06
CA THR A 125 10.37 16.47 -4.08
C THR A 125 9.03 15.74 -4.22
N GLU A 126 7.95 16.51 -4.16
CA GLU A 126 6.60 16.08 -4.54
C GLU A 126 6.40 16.27 -6.03
N VAL A 127 5.95 15.22 -6.72
CA VAL A 127 5.62 15.28 -8.15
C VAL A 127 4.14 15.04 -8.34
N GLY A 128 3.50 15.90 -9.14
CA GLY A 128 2.09 15.82 -9.45
C GLY A 128 1.71 14.53 -10.17
N LEU A 129 0.42 14.20 -10.11
CA LEU A 129 -0.18 13.14 -10.92
C LEU A 129 -0.62 13.70 -12.27
N ASP A 130 -0.81 12.81 -13.26
CA ASP A 130 -1.45 13.14 -14.51
C ASP A 130 -2.98 13.27 -14.37
N GLU A 131 -3.64 13.60 -15.48
CA GLU A 131 -5.10 13.76 -15.57
C GLU A 131 -5.89 12.47 -15.26
N ASN A 132 -5.25 11.31 -15.38
CA ASN A 132 -5.84 10.00 -15.04
C ASN A 132 -5.51 9.59 -13.59
N GLY A 133 -4.92 10.49 -12.81
CA GLY A 133 -4.50 10.22 -11.45
C GLY A 133 -3.35 9.22 -11.34
N ALA A 134 -2.61 8.94 -12.42
CA ALA A 134 -1.41 8.12 -12.43
C ALA A 134 -0.17 8.99 -12.19
N MET A 135 0.94 8.38 -11.76
CA MET A 135 2.19 9.11 -11.51
C MET A 135 2.80 9.65 -12.81
N ASP A 136 3.23 10.91 -12.86
CA ASP A 136 3.99 11.43 -13.99
C ASP A 136 5.45 10.96 -13.92
N LEU A 137 5.77 9.85 -14.62
CA LEU A 137 7.09 9.23 -14.55
C LEU A 137 8.20 10.09 -15.17
N ASP A 138 7.89 10.92 -16.16
CA ASP A 138 8.87 11.81 -16.77
C ASP A 138 9.21 12.97 -15.83
N ALA A 139 8.19 13.58 -15.20
CA ALA A 139 8.42 14.60 -14.18
C ALA A 139 9.13 14.02 -12.94
N MET A 140 8.82 12.78 -12.57
CA MET A 140 9.53 12.09 -11.49
C MET A 140 10.99 11.85 -11.81
N LEU A 141 11.30 11.45 -13.05
CA LEU A 141 12.69 11.29 -13.47
C LEU A 141 13.42 12.65 -13.51
N ALA A 142 12.76 13.71 -13.97
CA ALA A 142 13.34 15.06 -13.97
C ALA A 142 13.66 15.59 -12.55
N ALA A 143 12.98 15.07 -11.52
CA ALA A 143 13.26 15.36 -10.13
C ALA A 143 14.42 14.53 -9.53
N VAL A 144 14.94 13.52 -10.25
CA VAL A 144 16.11 12.74 -9.82
C VAL A 144 17.39 13.53 -10.06
N GLY A 145 18.06 13.89 -8.95
CA GLY A 145 19.33 14.61 -8.93
C GLY A 145 20.51 13.78 -8.39
N PRO A 146 21.73 14.35 -8.35
CA PRO A 146 22.95 13.66 -7.89
C PRO A 146 22.89 13.13 -6.43
N ASP A 147 22.11 13.80 -5.59
CA ASP A 147 21.88 13.49 -4.18
C ASP A 147 20.63 12.63 -3.95
N THR A 148 19.88 12.30 -5.01
CA THR A 148 18.72 11.42 -4.90
C THR A 148 19.18 10.01 -4.53
N ARG A 149 18.55 9.41 -3.53
CA ARG A 149 18.85 8.03 -3.07
C ARG A 149 17.67 7.10 -3.16
N ILE A 150 16.46 7.63 -3.22
CA ILE A 150 15.25 6.82 -3.26
C ILE A 150 14.12 7.51 -4.05
N VAL A 151 13.38 6.71 -4.82
CA VAL A 151 12.15 7.11 -5.47
C VAL A 151 11.03 6.17 -5.02
N TYR A 152 9.93 6.72 -4.53
CA TYR A 152 8.71 5.94 -4.25
C TYR A 152 7.74 6.05 -5.41
N LEU A 153 7.28 4.92 -5.93
CA LEU A 153 6.24 4.80 -6.92
C LEU A 153 5.04 4.08 -6.27
N CYS A 154 3.85 4.68 -6.24
CA CYS A 154 2.63 4.04 -5.73
C CYS A 154 1.79 3.57 -6.92
N ASN A 155 1.68 2.27 -7.15
CA ASN A 155 1.11 1.72 -8.38
C ASN A 155 0.29 0.43 -8.13
N PRO A 156 -1.05 0.48 -8.15
CA PRO A 156 -1.93 1.65 -8.35
C PRO A 156 -1.80 2.73 -7.26
N ASN A 157 -1.95 4.01 -7.64
CA ASN A 157 -1.78 5.13 -6.73
C ASN A 157 -2.93 5.24 -5.72
N ASN A 158 -2.61 5.54 -4.47
CA ASN A 158 -3.57 5.89 -3.44
C ASN A 158 -3.43 7.39 -3.11
N PRO A 159 -4.43 8.23 -3.42
CA PRO A 159 -5.86 7.90 -3.36
C PRO A 159 -6.61 7.74 -4.68
N THR A 160 -5.97 7.96 -5.82
CA THR A 160 -6.67 8.14 -7.11
C THR A 160 -7.09 6.82 -7.77
N GLY A 161 -6.34 5.75 -7.57
CA GLY A 161 -6.54 4.46 -8.24
C GLY A 161 -5.89 4.38 -9.61
N GLY A 162 -5.35 5.50 -10.12
CA GLY A 162 -4.61 5.56 -11.38
C GLY A 162 -3.34 4.72 -11.35
N MET A 163 -2.94 4.19 -12.50
CA MET A 163 -1.87 3.20 -12.61
C MET A 163 -1.01 3.47 -13.85
N ARG A 164 0.28 3.13 -13.77
CA ARG A 164 1.21 2.98 -14.89
C ARG A 164 1.42 1.51 -15.23
N SER A 165 1.57 1.21 -16.51
CA SER A 165 1.80 -0.17 -16.96
C SER A 165 3.16 -0.69 -16.46
N VAL A 166 3.34 -2.01 -16.42
CA VAL A 166 4.66 -2.61 -16.14
C VAL A 166 5.72 -2.10 -17.11
N GLU A 167 5.34 -1.88 -18.37
CA GLU A 167 6.25 -1.37 -19.40
C GLU A 167 6.66 0.09 -19.13
N ASP A 168 5.74 0.95 -18.70
CA ASP A 168 6.08 2.32 -18.28
C ASP A 168 7.06 2.31 -17.10
N ILE A 169 6.84 1.42 -16.12
CA ILE A 169 7.74 1.25 -14.97
C ILE A 169 9.12 0.73 -15.40
N ARG A 170 9.18 -0.24 -16.32
CA ARG A 170 10.45 -0.72 -16.91
C ARG A 170 11.20 0.42 -17.58
N ASN A 171 10.53 1.20 -18.44
CA ASN A 171 11.14 2.34 -19.15
C ASN A 171 11.65 3.43 -18.20
N PHE A 172 10.92 3.67 -17.10
CA PHE A 172 11.40 4.54 -16.03
C PHE A 172 12.66 3.99 -15.37
N LEU A 173 12.66 2.71 -14.96
CA LEU A 173 13.79 2.06 -14.30
C LEU A 173 15.07 2.07 -15.15
N GLN A 174 14.96 1.90 -16.48
CA GLN A 174 16.10 1.99 -17.40
C GLN A 174 16.80 3.36 -17.39
N ARG A 175 16.09 4.42 -17.03
CA ARG A 175 16.59 5.80 -17.04
C ARG A 175 17.03 6.28 -15.65
N VAL A 176 16.56 5.63 -14.59
CA VAL A 176 16.98 5.94 -13.21
C VAL A 176 18.40 5.41 -12.97
N PRO A 177 19.32 6.20 -12.40
CA PRO A 177 20.65 5.71 -12.05
C PRO A 177 20.58 4.51 -11.10
N ALA A 178 21.40 3.48 -11.34
CA ALA A 178 21.42 2.26 -10.50
C ALA A 178 21.77 2.52 -9.02
N SER A 179 22.34 3.69 -8.69
CA SER A 179 22.60 4.15 -7.32
C SER A 179 21.36 4.63 -6.57
N VAL A 180 20.22 4.77 -7.24
CA VAL A 180 18.94 5.25 -6.68
C VAL A 180 18.03 4.06 -6.45
N LEU A 181 17.59 3.84 -5.21
CA LEU A 181 16.63 2.80 -4.88
C LEU A 181 15.25 3.18 -5.43
N VAL A 182 14.61 2.30 -6.21
CA VAL A 182 13.23 2.51 -6.69
C VAL A 182 12.31 1.55 -5.97
N VAL A 183 11.36 2.09 -5.21
CA VAL A 183 10.37 1.33 -4.45
C VAL A 183 9.04 1.44 -5.16
N VAL A 184 8.56 0.34 -5.73
CA VAL A 184 7.20 0.23 -6.27
C VAL A 184 6.30 -0.35 -5.19
N ASP A 185 5.48 0.51 -4.58
CA ASP A 185 4.44 0.15 -3.63
C ASP A 185 3.21 -0.36 -4.38
N GLU A 186 3.04 -1.67 -4.26
CA GLU A 186 2.07 -2.52 -4.94
C GLU A 186 0.97 -2.98 -3.98
N ALA A 187 0.61 -2.17 -2.98
CA ALA A 187 -0.40 -2.52 -1.98
C ALA A 187 -1.79 -2.91 -2.55
N TYR A 188 -2.08 -2.54 -3.81
CA TYR A 188 -3.34 -2.82 -4.50
C TYR A 188 -3.16 -3.66 -5.77
N ARG A 189 -2.00 -4.28 -5.96
CA ARG A 189 -1.62 -4.96 -7.20
C ARG A 189 -2.55 -6.10 -7.57
N GLU A 190 -3.10 -6.81 -6.58
CA GLU A 190 -4.03 -7.91 -6.83
C GLU A 190 -5.34 -7.45 -7.47
N PHE A 191 -5.74 -6.18 -7.31
CA PHE A 191 -6.98 -5.63 -7.90
C PHE A 191 -6.81 -5.09 -9.32
N VAL A 192 -5.58 -5.14 -9.86
CA VAL A 192 -5.28 -4.75 -11.24
C VAL A 192 -5.95 -5.76 -12.17
N SER A 193 -6.75 -5.25 -13.10
CA SER A 193 -7.54 -6.06 -14.04
C SER A 193 -6.97 -6.08 -15.47
N VAL A 194 -6.02 -5.20 -15.77
CA VAL A 194 -5.46 -4.99 -17.11
C VAL A 194 -4.11 -5.68 -17.33
N GLU A 195 -3.48 -6.16 -16.25
CA GLU A 195 -2.19 -6.86 -16.27
C GLU A 195 -2.19 -8.02 -15.27
N PRO A 196 -1.41 -9.08 -15.49
CA PRO A 196 -1.20 -10.14 -14.50
C PRO A 196 -0.65 -9.61 -13.17
N VAL A 197 -1.06 -10.24 -12.07
CA VAL A 197 -0.64 -9.88 -10.70
C VAL A 197 0.87 -9.96 -10.48
N ASP A 198 1.55 -10.81 -11.24
CA ASP A 198 2.98 -11.10 -11.18
C ASP A 198 3.80 -10.35 -12.25
N ALA A 199 3.19 -9.52 -13.10
CA ALA A 199 3.91 -8.96 -14.25
C ALA A 199 5.11 -8.06 -13.88
N THR A 200 5.16 -7.47 -12.69
CA THR A 200 6.33 -6.72 -12.19
C THR A 200 7.42 -7.60 -11.59
N VAL A 201 7.15 -8.87 -11.26
CA VAL A 201 8.12 -9.76 -10.63
C VAL A 201 9.34 -9.97 -11.52
N GLY A 202 9.14 -10.10 -12.84
CA GLY A 202 10.23 -10.24 -13.80
C GLY A 202 11.20 -9.05 -13.83
N LEU A 203 10.75 -7.85 -13.48
CA LEU A 203 11.61 -6.66 -13.41
C LEU A 203 12.68 -6.78 -12.33
N LEU A 204 12.47 -7.61 -11.31
CA LEU A 204 13.45 -7.82 -10.25
C LEU A 204 14.73 -8.48 -10.78
N ASP A 205 14.67 -9.23 -11.89
CA ASP A 205 15.85 -9.83 -12.51
C ASP A 205 16.59 -8.84 -13.44
N GLU A 206 15.88 -7.80 -13.89
CA GLU A 206 16.41 -6.74 -14.75
C GLU A 206 17.08 -5.61 -13.94
N PHE A 207 16.57 -5.31 -12.73
CA PHE A 207 16.95 -4.13 -11.96
C PHE A 207 17.29 -4.45 -10.49
N GLU A 208 18.58 -4.40 -10.13
CA GLU A 208 19.03 -4.69 -8.75
C GLU A 208 18.60 -3.64 -7.72
N ASN A 209 18.30 -2.41 -8.16
CA ASN A 209 17.85 -1.30 -7.33
C ASN A 209 16.32 -1.22 -7.20
N LEU A 210 15.57 -2.20 -7.72
CA LEU A 210 14.11 -2.29 -7.59
C LEU A 210 13.71 -3.03 -6.31
N VAL A 211 12.68 -2.49 -5.65
CA VAL A 211 11.95 -3.16 -4.57
C VAL A 211 10.46 -3.14 -4.88
N LEU A 212 9.83 -4.30 -4.92
CA LEU A 212 8.37 -4.43 -4.91
C LEU A 212 7.90 -4.54 -3.47
N LEU A 213 7.06 -3.61 -3.02
CA LEU A 213 6.52 -3.59 -1.67
C LEU A 213 5.04 -3.97 -1.70
N ARG A 214 4.64 -5.01 -0.96
CA ARG A 214 3.27 -5.55 -0.94
C ARG A 214 2.75 -5.77 0.48
N THR A 215 1.45 -5.95 0.64
CA THR A 215 0.81 -6.13 1.94
C THR A 215 -0.34 -7.13 1.92
N LEU A 216 -0.51 -7.85 3.03
CA LEU A 216 -1.68 -8.70 3.25
C LEU A 216 -2.90 -7.89 3.75
N SER A 217 -2.73 -6.57 3.95
CA SER A 217 -3.78 -5.72 4.51
C SER A 217 -4.97 -5.52 3.58
N LYS A 218 -4.76 -5.68 2.27
CA LYS A 218 -5.75 -5.39 1.23
C LYS A 218 -6.32 -6.69 0.68
N ALA A 219 -5.81 -7.21 -0.43
CA ALA A 219 -6.35 -8.38 -1.12
C ALA A 219 -6.58 -9.62 -0.22
N HIS A 220 -5.70 -9.86 0.75
CA HIS A 220 -5.82 -11.00 1.67
C HIS A 220 -6.78 -10.75 2.85
N GLY A 221 -7.29 -9.53 3.04
CA GLY A 221 -8.22 -9.19 4.12
C GLY A 221 -7.64 -9.21 5.53
N LEU A 222 -6.32 -9.04 5.68
CA LEU A 222 -5.61 -9.16 6.96
C LEU A 222 -5.10 -7.81 7.49
N ALA A 223 -5.88 -6.74 7.32
CA ALA A 223 -5.50 -5.39 7.73
C ALA A 223 -5.13 -5.29 9.22
N GLY A 224 -5.82 -6.01 10.09
CA GLY A 224 -5.57 -6.01 11.54
C GLY A 224 -4.32 -6.80 11.98
N ILE A 225 -3.83 -7.74 11.17
CA ILE A 225 -2.70 -8.62 11.52
C ILE A 225 -1.34 -7.95 11.28
N ARG A 226 -1.32 -6.89 10.47
CA ARG A 226 -0.16 -6.05 10.20
C ARG A 226 1.00 -6.84 9.57
N VAL A 227 0.80 -7.31 8.34
CA VAL A 227 1.89 -7.94 7.56
C VAL A 227 2.08 -7.28 6.21
N GLY A 228 3.35 -7.04 5.88
CA GLY A 228 3.78 -6.72 4.53
C GLY A 228 5.11 -7.37 4.22
N TYR A 229 5.46 -7.36 2.95
CA TYR A 229 6.69 -7.95 2.46
C TYR A 229 7.28 -7.11 1.33
N ALA A 230 8.59 -7.23 1.16
CA ALA A 230 9.36 -6.68 0.07
C ALA A 230 9.98 -7.84 -0.72
N ALA A 231 9.85 -7.77 -2.04
CA ALA A 231 10.62 -8.59 -2.96
C ALA A 231 11.69 -7.70 -3.62
N ALA A 232 12.95 -8.13 -3.56
CA ALA A 232 14.09 -7.31 -4.01
C ALA A 232 15.30 -8.18 -4.40
N ALA A 233 16.37 -7.55 -4.88
CA ALA A 233 17.67 -8.22 -4.97
C ALA A 233 18.10 -8.80 -3.60
N PRO A 234 18.78 -9.97 -3.55
CA PRO A 234 19.14 -10.63 -2.29
C PRO A 234 19.86 -9.72 -1.28
N ARG A 235 20.71 -8.80 -1.77
CA ARG A 235 21.43 -7.83 -0.92
C ARG A 235 20.47 -6.87 -0.19
N ILE A 236 19.46 -6.35 -0.88
CA ILE A 236 18.48 -5.42 -0.28
C ILE A 236 17.56 -6.18 0.68
N ALA A 237 17.07 -7.36 0.27
CA ALA A 237 16.22 -8.17 1.12
C ALA A 237 16.96 -8.62 2.40
N GLU A 238 18.25 -8.95 2.30
CA GLU A 238 19.07 -9.27 3.47
C GLU A 238 19.32 -8.06 4.37
N ALA A 239 19.58 -6.89 3.79
CA ALA A 239 19.72 -5.65 4.56
C ALA A 239 18.44 -5.39 5.39
N LEU A 240 17.26 -5.47 4.77
CA LEU A 240 15.97 -5.33 5.46
C LEU A 240 15.81 -6.32 6.61
N ARG A 241 16.14 -7.61 6.39
CA ARG A 241 16.06 -8.63 7.44
C ARG A 241 16.99 -8.34 8.61
N ARG A 242 18.24 -7.94 8.33
CA ARG A 242 19.25 -7.68 9.37
C ARG A 242 19.03 -6.37 10.11
N THR A 243 18.34 -5.40 9.51
CA THR A 243 17.99 -4.12 10.17
C THR A 243 16.58 -4.12 10.78
N SER A 244 15.80 -5.18 10.56
CA SER A 244 14.50 -5.35 11.22
C SER A 244 14.68 -5.37 12.74
N VAL A 245 13.70 -4.83 13.45
CA VAL A 245 13.59 -5.08 14.89
C VAL A 245 13.46 -6.60 15.13
N GLY A 246 14.23 -7.12 16.08
CA GLY A 246 14.21 -8.55 16.42
C GLY A 246 12.81 -9.00 16.81
N PHE A 247 12.35 -10.11 16.23
CA PHE A 247 11.01 -10.67 16.46
C PHE A 247 9.84 -9.70 16.16
N ALA A 248 10.02 -8.72 15.26
CA ALA A 248 8.96 -7.75 14.93
C ALA A 248 7.69 -8.37 14.33
N LEU A 249 7.81 -9.51 13.62
CA LEU A 249 6.66 -10.29 13.18
C LEU A 249 6.31 -11.31 14.27
N ASN A 250 5.12 -11.20 14.84
CA ASN A 250 4.64 -12.13 15.87
C ASN A 250 4.24 -13.50 15.27
N SER A 251 4.24 -14.56 16.08
CA SER A 251 3.94 -15.93 15.63
C SER A 251 2.54 -16.11 15.04
N VAL A 252 1.54 -15.36 15.53
CA VAL A 252 0.17 -15.40 15.00
C VAL A 252 0.12 -14.81 13.59
N ALA A 253 0.82 -13.70 13.36
CA ALA A 253 0.97 -13.10 12.05
C ALA A 253 1.76 -14.00 11.09
N GLU A 254 2.81 -14.67 11.56
CA GLU A 254 3.57 -15.64 10.76
C GLU A 254 2.68 -16.80 10.28
N ALA A 255 1.86 -17.37 11.18
CA ALA A 255 0.90 -18.41 10.82
C ALA A 255 -0.14 -17.92 9.81
N ALA A 256 -0.60 -16.67 9.93
CA ALA A 256 -1.50 -16.06 8.97
C ALA A 256 -0.88 -15.94 7.57
N VAL A 257 0.41 -15.57 7.48
CA VAL A 257 1.14 -15.50 6.20
C VAL A 257 1.19 -16.87 5.54
N ILE A 258 1.61 -17.90 6.28
CA ILE A 258 1.76 -19.25 5.74
C ILE A 258 0.42 -19.77 5.22
N ALA A 259 -0.67 -19.55 5.97
CA ALA A 259 -2.01 -19.96 5.54
C ALA A 259 -2.51 -19.14 4.34
N ALA A 260 -2.28 -17.82 4.32
CA ALA A 260 -2.73 -16.92 3.26
C ALA A 260 -2.04 -17.19 1.91
N PHE A 261 -0.77 -17.59 1.94
CA PHE A 261 0.02 -17.94 0.75
C PHE A 261 -0.02 -19.43 0.40
N GLY A 262 -0.74 -20.24 1.17
CA GLY A 262 -1.08 -21.61 0.77
C GLY A 262 -2.10 -21.63 -0.37
N PRO A 263 -2.24 -22.75 -1.11
CA PRO A 263 -3.14 -22.83 -2.28
C PRO A 263 -4.58 -22.39 -2.00
N ALA A 264 -5.14 -22.80 -0.85
CA ALA A 264 -6.51 -22.42 -0.47
C ALA A 264 -6.62 -20.94 -0.09
N GLY A 265 -5.60 -20.37 0.56
CA GLY A 265 -5.57 -18.95 0.93
C GLY A 265 -5.51 -18.04 -0.31
N LEU A 266 -4.67 -18.42 -1.27
CA LEU A 266 -4.56 -17.72 -2.56
C LEU A 266 -5.86 -17.82 -3.37
N ALA A 267 -6.49 -19.00 -3.42
CA ALA A 267 -7.76 -19.18 -4.11
C ALA A 267 -8.87 -18.28 -3.54
N VAL A 268 -9.02 -18.22 -2.21
CA VAL A 268 -10.01 -17.35 -1.57
C VAL A 268 -9.71 -15.86 -1.81
N ALA A 269 -8.43 -15.46 -1.76
CA ALA A 269 -8.04 -14.08 -2.05
C ALA A 269 -8.42 -13.71 -3.49
N GLN A 270 -8.11 -14.57 -4.45
CA GLN A 270 -8.42 -14.37 -5.87
C GLN A 270 -9.93 -14.27 -6.12
N GLU A 271 -10.73 -15.14 -5.51
CA GLU A 271 -12.20 -15.09 -5.60
C GLU A 271 -12.75 -13.76 -5.08
N ARG A 272 -12.35 -13.35 -3.88
CA ARG A 272 -12.82 -12.11 -3.26
C ARG A 272 -12.36 -10.87 -4.04
N VAL A 273 -11.14 -10.88 -4.56
CA VAL A 273 -10.63 -9.83 -5.45
C VAL A 273 -11.49 -9.73 -6.72
N SER A 274 -11.87 -10.85 -7.34
CA SER A 274 -12.73 -10.88 -8.52
C SER A 274 -14.10 -10.22 -8.26
N VAL A 275 -14.69 -10.48 -7.09
CA VAL A 275 -15.94 -9.83 -6.67
C VAL A 275 -15.77 -8.31 -6.55
N ILE A 276 -14.72 -7.85 -5.88
CA ILE A 276 -14.44 -6.41 -5.72
C ILE A 276 -14.16 -5.73 -7.05
N VAL A 277 -13.42 -6.37 -7.96
CA VAL A 277 -13.15 -5.83 -9.31
C VAL A 277 -14.45 -5.74 -10.12
N SER A 278 -15.33 -6.74 -10.03
CA SER A 278 -16.64 -6.71 -10.70
C SER A 278 -17.54 -5.60 -10.14
N GLU A 279 -17.57 -5.44 -8.82
CA GLU A 279 -18.31 -4.36 -8.17
C GLU A 279 -17.75 -2.98 -8.49
N ARG A 280 -16.42 -2.83 -8.57
CA ARG A 280 -15.78 -1.59 -9.04
C ARG A 280 -16.30 -1.21 -10.42
N ALA A 281 -16.32 -2.17 -11.37
CA ALA A 281 -16.81 -1.92 -12.72
C ALA A 281 -18.30 -1.52 -12.74
N ARG A 282 -19.13 -2.17 -11.91
CA ARG A 282 -20.56 -1.81 -11.75
C ARG A 282 -20.75 -0.39 -11.25
N VAL A 283 -20.02 -0.02 -10.20
CA VAL A 283 -20.09 1.32 -9.60
C VAL A 283 -19.58 2.37 -10.58
N GLU A 284 -18.44 2.14 -11.24
CA GLU A 284 -17.91 3.05 -12.28
C GLU A 284 -18.91 3.28 -13.41
N ALA A 285 -19.58 2.23 -13.90
CA ALA A 285 -20.60 2.35 -14.93
C ALA A 285 -21.80 3.21 -14.48
N ALA A 286 -22.25 3.04 -13.23
CA ALA A 286 -23.34 3.83 -12.66
C ALA A 286 -22.97 5.30 -12.45
N LEU A 287 -21.76 5.56 -11.92
CA LEU A 287 -21.24 6.93 -11.76
C LEU A 287 -21.10 7.64 -13.11
N LYS A 288 -20.60 6.93 -14.13
CA LYS A 288 -20.50 7.44 -15.50
C LYS A 288 -21.86 7.78 -16.09
N ALA A 289 -22.86 6.91 -15.93
CA ALA A 289 -24.23 7.17 -16.40
C ALA A 289 -24.87 8.37 -15.68
N GLY A 290 -24.51 8.60 -14.41
CA GLY A 290 -24.94 9.74 -13.61
C GLY A 290 -24.14 11.03 -13.80
N ASN A 291 -23.16 11.07 -14.71
CA ASN A 291 -22.23 12.18 -14.89
C ASN A 291 -21.51 12.61 -13.58
N VAL A 292 -21.23 11.67 -12.69
CA VAL A 292 -20.42 11.91 -11.50
C VAL A 292 -18.94 11.87 -11.91
N SER A 293 -18.16 12.88 -11.51
CA SER A 293 -16.74 12.97 -11.84
C SER A 293 -15.90 12.06 -10.93
N TYR A 294 -15.16 11.13 -11.52
CA TYR A 294 -14.29 10.20 -10.79
C TYR A 294 -13.03 9.83 -11.61
N VAL A 295 -12.02 9.27 -10.94
CA VAL A 295 -10.83 8.70 -11.58
C VAL A 295 -11.04 7.20 -11.84
N PRO A 296 -10.87 6.70 -13.08
CA PRO A 296 -10.85 5.26 -13.36
C PRO A 296 -9.78 4.54 -12.54
N SER A 297 -10.13 3.42 -11.92
CA SER A 297 -9.28 2.81 -10.89
C SER A 297 -8.84 1.40 -11.23
N GLN A 298 -7.61 1.05 -10.85
CA GLN A 298 -7.10 -0.32 -10.78
C GLN A 298 -6.93 -0.82 -9.34
N ALA A 299 -7.47 -0.12 -8.35
CA ALA A 299 -7.44 -0.51 -6.93
C ALA A 299 -8.83 -0.92 -6.39
N ASN A 300 -8.95 -1.24 -5.09
CA ASN A 300 -10.24 -1.56 -4.44
C ASN A 300 -11.02 -0.31 -3.95
N PHE A 301 -10.90 0.80 -4.65
CA PHE A 301 -11.54 2.07 -4.29
C PHE A 301 -11.67 2.96 -5.53
N LEU A 302 -12.49 4.00 -5.43
CA LEU A 302 -12.64 5.07 -6.40
C LEU A 302 -12.31 6.41 -5.77
N PHE A 303 -11.81 7.33 -6.59
CA PHE A 303 -11.61 8.73 -6.20
C PHE A 303 -12.65 9.60 -6.89
N LEU A 304 -13.53 10.20 -6.09
CA LEU A 304 -14.57 11.11 -6.54
C LEU A 304 -14.05 12.54 -6.50
N HIS A 305 -14.11 13.24 -7.63
CA HIS A 305 -13.73 14.64 -7.71
C HIS A 305 -14.86 15.54 -7.22
N GLY A 306 -14.52 16.59 -6.48
CA GLY A 306 -15.47 17.60 -6.02
C GLY A 306 -15.06 18.23 -4.69
N ASP A 307 -15.94 19.04 -4.14
CA ASP A 307 -15.74 19.57 -2.79
C ASP A 307 -15.80 18.42 -1.77
N ALA A 308 -14.69 18.21 -1.07
CA ALA A 308 -14.54 17.06 -0.19
C ALA A 308 -15.51 17.11 1.01
N ALA A 309 -15.93 18.30 1.45
CA ALA A 309 -16.86 18.45 2.57
C ALA A 309 -18.30 18.14 2.13
N ASP A 310 -18.73 18.63 0.96
CA ASP A 310 -20.02 18.32 0.37
C ASP A 310 -20.18 16.82 0.09
N LEU A 311 -19.21 16.23 -0.63
CA LEU A 311 -19.21 14.80 -0.95
C LEU A 311 -19.26 13.95 0.33
N LEU A 312 -18.47 14.29 1.34
CA LEU A 312 -18.46 13.58 2.61
C LEU A 312 -19.81 13.70 3.33
N SER A 313 -20.40 14.90 3.35
CA SER A 313 -21.70 15.13 3.99
C SER A 313 -22.82 14.29 3.35
N ARG A 314 -22.85 14.21 2.01
CA ARG A 314 -23.80 13.38 1.26
C ARG A 314 -23.65 11.89 1.55
N LEU A 315 -22.41 11.41 1.61
CA LEU A 315 -22.10 10.01 1.94
C LEU A 315 -22.47 9.67 3.39
N GLU A 316 -22.14 10.56 4.33
CA GLU A 316 -22.48 10.39 5.75
C GLU A 316 -23.99 10.39 5.99
N ALA A 317 -24.77 11.16 5.21
CA ALA A 317 -26.23 11.14 5.23
C ALA A 317 -26.84 9.77 4.80
N ARG A 318 -26.07 8.94 4.09
CA ARG A 318 -26.40 7.54 3.77
C ARG A 318 -25.69 6.52 4.68
N GLY A 319 -25.06 6.98 5.76
CA GLY A 319 -24.36 6.11 6.70
C GLY A 319 -23.01 5.59 6.19
N VAL A 320 -22.43 6.20 5.15
CA VAL A 320 -21.15 5.81 4.55
C VAL A 320 -20.02 6.67 5.10
N LEU A 321 -19.02 6.02 5.70
CA LEU A 321 -17.75 6.64 6.08
C LEU A 321 -16.74 6.52 4.94
N ALA A 322 -16.45 7.63 4.27
CA ALA A 322 -15.41 7.72 3.24
C ALA A 322 -14.17 8.51 3.71
N ARG A 323 -13.12 8.59 2.88
CA ARG A 323 -11.87 9.28 3.22
C ARG A 323 -11.71 10.57 2.42
N PRO A 324 -11.75 11.76 3.06
CA PRO A 324 -11.55 13.02 2.35
C PRO A 324 -10.07 13.24 2.00
N PHE A 325 -9.82 13.84 0.85
CA PHE A 325 -8.52 14.33 0.40
C PHE A 325 -8.64 15.77 -0.13
N PRO A 326 -8.75 16.79 0.75
CA PRO A 326 -8.97 18.17 0.33
C PRO A 326 -7.88 18.70 -0.61
N ARG A 327 -6.60 18.38 -0.36
CA ARG A 327 -5.48 18.77 -1.25
C ARG A 327 -5.52 18.05 -2.61
N GLY A 328 -6.19 16.90 -2.68
CA GLY A 328 -6.41 16.17 -3.93
C GLY A 328 -7.73 16.52 -4.62
N GLY A 329 -8.55 17.41 -4.05
CA GLY A 329 -9.81 17.85 -4.64
C GLY A 329 -10.89 16.76 -4.70
N GLY A 330 -11.04 15.96 -3.63
CA GLY A 330 -12.05 14.91 -3.65
C GLY A 330 -12.15 14.01 -2.41
N VAL A 331 -12.87 12.91 -2.59
CA VAL A 331 -13.11 11.87 -1.58
C VAL A 331 -12.78 10.50 -2.18
N ARG A 332 -12.01 9.69 -1.44
CA ARG A 332 -11.79 8.28 -1.78
C ARG A 332 -12.84 7.42 -1.09
N VAL A 333 -13.48 6.54 -1.85
CA VAL A 333 -14.48 5.59 -1.38
C VAL A 333 -14.02 4.17 -1.71
N THR A 334 -13.92 3.31 -0.69
CA THR A 334 -13.61 1.88 -0.86
C THR A 334 -14.76 1.19 -1.59
N ILE A 335 -14.46 0.25 -2.47
CA ILE A 335 -15.46 -0.67 -3.03
C ILE A 335 -15.70 -1.77 -2.00
N GLY A 336 -16.92 -1.83 -1.48
CA GLY A 336 -17.37 -2.81 -0.48
C GLY A 336 -18.28 -3.86 -1.09
N LEU A 337 -19.19 -4.38 -0.27
CA LEU A 337 -20.27 -5.27 -0.70
C LEU A 337 -21.29 -4.52 -1.58
N PRO A 338 -22.08 -5.22 -2.42
CA PRO A 338 -23.05 -4.59 -3.30
C PRO A 338 -23.99 -3.60 -2.60
N GLU A 339 -24.51 -3.96 -1.43
CA GLU A 339 -25.39 -3.12 -0.62
C GLU A 339 -24.70 -1.86 -0.05
N GLU A 340 -23.40 -1.95 0.27
CA GLU A 340 -22.60 -0.81 0.72
C GLU A 340 -22.33 0.15 -0.45
N ASN A 341 -22.06 -0.42 -1.62
CA ASN A 341 -21.86 0.32 -2.87
C ASN A 341 -23.18 0.97 -3.34
N ASP A 342 -24.33 0.33 -3.13
CA ASP A 342 -25.65 0.90 -3.43
C ASP A 342 -25.95 2.12 -2.54
N ALA A 343 -25.52 2.11 -1.28
CA ALA A 343 -25.61 3.28 -0.40
C ALA A 343 -24.76 4.45 -0.92
N VAL A 344 -23.57 4.17 -1.46
CA VAL A 344 -22.71 5.15 -2.14
C VAL A 344 -23.41 5.72 -3.38
N LEU A 345 -23.94 4.86 -4.26
CA LEU A 345 -24.65 5.29 -5.46
C LEU A 345 -25.89 6.12 -5.12
N GLY A 346 -26.68 5.73 -4.12
CA GLY A 346 -27.83 6.49 -3.65
C GLY A 346 -27.49 7.83 -2.97
N ALA A 347 -26.24 8.04 -2.53
CA ALA A 347 -25.76 9.34 -2.08
C ALA A 347 -25.35 10.24 -3.26
N LEU A 348 -24.92 9.63 -4.37
CA LEU A 348 -24.21 10.30 -5.46
C LEU A 348 -25.08 10.63 -6.68
N LEU A 349 -26.09 9.80 -6.96
CA LEU A 349 -27.03 9.87 -8.09
C LEU A 349 -28.39 10.44 -7.67
#